data_AF-A0A7S3Q9Q0-F1
#
_entry.id   AF-A0A7S3Q9Q0-F1
#
_cell.length_a   1.000
_cell.length_b   1.000
_cell.length_c   1.000
_cell.angle_alpha   90.00
_cell.angle_beta   90.00
_cell.angle_gamma   90.00
#
_symmetry.space_group_name_H-M   'P 1'
#
loop_
_entity.id
_entity.type
_entity.pdbx_description
1 polymer ?
#
loop_
_entity_poly.entity_id
_entity_poly.type
_entity_poly.pdbx_seq_one_letter_code
_entity_poly.pdbx_strand_id
1 'polypeptide(L)'
;NFGLSANCYVRLGKIEEALELIDHIINNLMPKMDPKNVHNSMVSIYPAIWILKDNGKSEVSKEIFLKFVLGPFNEFFGEGGKTPFLPTFRPVETLLDLVLYTEGKISSFDEGSFDWALDLNNLQWKMSMDIAIGGIGRSIMSINAEICLKLSRLTDDSEKKSKLIENGMTLATQAISGCDGSDGSRKLLSTYCQIKPVYDELKKILQ
;
A
#
# COMPACT_ATOMS: atom_id res chain seq x y z
N ASN A 1 -12.38 14.34 -4.94
CA ASN A 1 -11.59 13.14 -5.30
C ASN A 1 -12.49 11.93 -5.16
N PHE A 2 -12.83 11.27 -6.27
CA PHE A 2 -13.77 10.13 -6.28
C PHE A 2 -13.25 8.89 -5.53
N GLY A 3 -11.93 8.66 -5.51
CA GLY A 3 -11.34 7.58 -4.72
C GLY A 3 -11.58 7.74 -3.22
N LEU A 4 -11.53 8.99 -2.71
CA LEU A 4 -11.88 9.25 -1.31
C LEU A 4 -13.35 8.99 -1.02
N SER A 5 -14.25 9.29 -1.97
CA SER A 5 -15.66 8.94 -1.85
C SER A 5 -15.88 7.42 -1.79
N ALA A 6 -15.12 6.64 -2.56
CA ALA A 6 -15.16 5.17 -2.46
C ALA A 6 -14.71 4.69 -1.07
N ASN A 7 -13.67 5.30 -0.49
CA ASN A 7 -13.24 5.01 0.89
C ASN A 7 -14.36 5.34 1.91
N CYS A 8 -15.11 6.43 1.72
CA CYS A 8 -16.27 6.73 2.57
C CYS A 8 -17.33 5.62 2.51
N TYR A 9 -17.64 5.08 1.33
CA TYR A 9 -18.56 3.94 1.22
C TYR A 9 -18.05 2.70 1.96
N VAL A 10 -16.76 2.37 1.82
CA VAL A 10 -16.15 1.26 2.58
C VAL A 10 -16.30 1.45 4.09
N ARG A 11 -16.07 2.67 4.61
CA ARG A 11 -16.24 2.99 6.04
C ARG A 11 -17.68 2.88 6.52
N LEU A 12 -18.65 3.00 5.62
CA LEU A 12 -20.08 2.82 5.91
C LEU A 12 -20.55 1.37 5.72
N GLY A 13 -19.64 0.43 5.41
CA GLY A 13 -19.98 -0.97 5.11
C GLY A 13 -20.61 -1.17 3.73
N LYS A 14 -20.57 -0.15 2.87
CA LYS A 14 -21.17 -0.11 1.52
C LYS A 14 -20.16 -0.54 0.47
N ILE A 15 -19.72 -1.80 0.55
CA ILE A 15 -18.62 -2.31 -0.28
C ILE A 15 -19.01 -2.36 -1.76
N GLU A 16 -20.24 -2.74 -2.08
CA GLU A 16 -20.73 -2.82 -3.46
C GLU A 16 -20.74 -1.44 -4.12
N GLU A 17 -21.29 -0.41 -3.46
CA GLU A 17 -21.28 0.96 -3.98
C GLU A 17 -19.86 1.52 -4.11
N ALA A 18 -18.94 1.12 -3.22
CA ALA A 18 -17.54 1.51 -3.34
C ALA A 18 -16.89 0.90 -4.60
N LEU A 19 -17.16 -0.38 -4.88
CA LEU A 19 -16.64 -1.08 -6.05
C LEU A 19 -17.25 -0.55 -7.36
N GLU A 20 -18.56 -0.26 -7.39
CA GLU A 20 -19.20 0.38 -8.55
C GLU A 20 -18.57 1.73 -8.87
N LEU A 21 -18.31 2.55 -7.84
CA LEU A 21 -17.63 3.83 -8.03
C LEU A 21 -16.19 3.66 -8.53
N ILE A 22 -15.47 2.64 -8.03
CA ILE A 22 -14.12 2.31 -8.52
C ILE A 22 -14.15 1.90 -9.98
N ASP A 23 -15.09 1.05 -10.37
CA ASP A 23 -15.28 0.65 -11.77
C ASP A 23 -15.60 1.88 -12.65
N HIS A 24 -16.40 2.82 -12.15
CA HIS A 24 -16.63 4.08 -12.86
C HIS A 24 -15.34 4.91 -12.99
N ILE A 25 -14.54 5.04 -11.93
CA ILE A 25 -13.25 5.74 -11.95
C ILE A 25 -12.34 5.13 -13.02
N ILE A 26 -12.16 3.81 -13.00
CA ILE A 26 -11.23 3.08 -13.88
C ILE A 26 -11.67 3.17 -15.35
N ASN A 27 -12.97 2.98 -15.61
CA ASN A 27 -13.47 2.83 -16.98
C ASN A 27 -13.87 4.15 -17.63
N ASN A 28 -14.20 5.19 -16.84
CA ASN A 28 -14.77 6.43 -17.37
C ASN A 28 -13.95 7.69 -17.06
N LEU A 29 -13.29 7.76 -15.89
CA LEU A 29 -12.56 8.95 -15.45
C LEU A 29 -11.08 8.87 -15.82
N MET A 30 -10.39 7.82 -15.37
CA MET A 30 -8.95 7.64 -15.58
C MET A 30 -8.54 7.70 -17.07
N PRO A 31 -9.29 7.12 -18.03
CA PRO A 31 -8.92 7.20 -19.45
C PRO A 31 -8.99 8.61 -20.04
N LYS A 32 -9.65 9.55 -19.36
CA LYS A 32 -9.80 10.95 -19.80
C LYS A 32 -8.83 11.89 -19.07
N MET A 33 -8.09 11.39 -18.08
CA MET A 33 -7.08 12.19 -17.38
C MET A 33 -5.83 12.34 -18.25
N ASP A 34 -5.15 13.48 -18.13
CA ASP A 34 -3.85 13.69 -18.76
C ASP A 34 -2.84 12.69 -18.17
N PRO A 35 -2.27 11.77 -18.98
CA PRO A 35 -1.34 10.76 -18.48
C PRO A 35 -0.02 11.37 -17.95
N LYS A 36 0.30 12.62 -18.31
CA LYS A 36 1.45 13.34 -17.73
C LYS A 36 1.19 13.78 -16.30
N ASN A 37 -0.06 13.81 -15.85
CA ASN A 37 -0.43 14.21 -14.50
C ASN A 37 -0.43 13.03 -13.51
N VAL A 38 0.71 12.36 -13.39
CA VAL A 38 0.91 11.16 -12.55
C VAL A 38 0.53 11.42 -11.09
N HIS A 39 0.76 12.63 -10.56
CA HIS A 39 0.35 12.99 -9.20
C HIS A 39 -1.16 12.85 -9.02
N ASN A 40 -1.96 13.48 -9.90
CA ASN A 40 -3.41 13.39 -9.80
C ASN A 40 -3.92 11.98 -10.11
N SER A 41 -3.27 11.26 -11.02
CA SER A 41 -3.60 9.85 -11.27
C SER A 41 -3.42 9.02 -10.01
N MET A 42 -2.27 9.13 -9.34
CA MET A 42 -1.98 8.43 -8.10
C MET A 42 -2.99 8.79 -7.00
N VAL A 43 -3.24 10.09 -6.78
CA VAL A 43 -4.23 10.56 -5.79
C VAL A 43 -5.64 10.01 -6.07
N SER A 44 -6.00 9.80 -7.34
CA SER A 44 -7.32 9.31 -7.75
C SER A 44 -7.45 7.80 -7.57
N ILE A 45 -6.42 7.02 -7.90
CA ILE A 45 -6.48 5.56 -7.84
C ILE A 45 -5.96 4.97 -6.53
N TYR A 46 -5.20 5.72 -5.72
CA TYR A 46 -4.60 5.17 -4.50
C TYR A 46 -5.62 4.52 -3.54
N PRO A 47 -6.79 5.14 -3.27
CA PRO A 47 -7.83 4.47 -2.50
C PRO A 47 -8.36 3.22 -3.21
N ALA A 48 -8.53 3.27 -4.54
CA ALA A 48 -9.07 2.18 -5.34
C ALA A 48 -8.16 0.94 -5.31
N ILE A 49 -6.83 1.12 -5.37
CA ILE A 49 -5.83 0.03 -5.23
C ILE A 49 -6.13 -0.79 -3.98
N TRP A 50 -6.25 -0.14 -2.83
CA TRP A 50 -6.44 -0.84 -1.57
C TRP A 50 -7.82 -1.49 -1.45
N ILE A 51 -8.87 -0.80 -1.90
CA ILE A 51 -10.22 -1.34 -1.88
C ILE A 51 -10.31 -2.58 -2.78
N LEU A 52 -9.70 -2.56 -3.97
CA LEU A 52 -9.67 -3.72 -4.86
C LEU A 52 -8.90 -4.88 -4.24
N LYS A 53 -7.67 -4.65 -3.75
CA LYS A 53 -6.85 -5.66 -3.08
C LYS A 53 -7.61 -6.32 -1.92
N ASP A 54 -8.24 -5.53 -1.06
CA ASP A 54 -8.91 -6.04 0.13
C ASP A 54 -10.21 -6.77 -0.15
N ASN A 55 -10.73 -6.65 -1.39
CA ASN A 55 -11.93 -7.35 -1.86
C ASN A 55 -11.60 -8.42 -2.92
N GLY A 56 -10.38 -9.00 -2.86
CA GLY A 56 -9.99 -10.15 -3.69
C GLY A 56 -9.77 -9.83 -5.17
N LYS A 57 -9.63 -8.54 -5.53
CA LYS A 57 -9.36 -8.07 -6.89
C LYS A 57 -7.91 -7.60 -7.03
N SER A 58 -6.97 -8.35 -6.45
CA SER A 58 -5.52 -8.04 -6.43
C SER A 58 -4.92 -7.86 -7.83
N GLU A 59 -5.35 -8.66 -8.82
CA GLU A 59 -4.89 -8.55 -10.22
C GLU A 59 -5.28 -7.20 -10.82
N VAL A 60 -6.55 -6.80 -10.67
CA VAL A 60 -7.06 -5.50 -11.14
C VAL A 60 -6.36 -4.36 -10.40
N SER A 61 -6.12 -4.51 -9.09
CA SER A 61 -5.37 -3.54 -8.29
C SER A 61 -3.96 -3.28 -8.86
N LYS A 62 -3.22 -4.35 -9.21
CA LYS A 62 -1.90 -4.23 -9.84
C LYS A 62 -2.01 -3.61 -11.23
N GLU A 63 -2.97 -4.06 -12.04
CA GLU A 63 -3.17 -3.55 -13.41
C GLU A 63 -3.39 -2.03 -13.41
N ILE A 64 -4.27 -1.51 -12.56
CA ILE A 64 -4.56 -0.06 -12.56
C ILE A 64 -3.37 0.77 -12.07
N PHE A 65 -2.58 0.25 -11.13
CA PHE A 65 -1.37 0.92 -10.67
C PHE A 65 -0.33 0.99 -11.79
N LEU A 66 -0.10 -0.11 -12.49
CA LEU A 66 0.80 -0.15 -13.64
C LEU A 66 0.33 0.78 -14.75
N LYS A 67 -0.95 0.68 -15.13
CA LYS A 67 -1.54 1.39 -16.27
C LYS A 67 -1.61 2.89 -16.09
N PHE A 68 -1.99 3.37 -14.90
CA PHE A 68 -2.28 4.80 -14.70
C PHE A 68 -1.22 5.55 -13.90
N VAL A 69 -0.25 4.85 -13.30
CA VAL A 69 0.80 5.49 -12.49
C VAL A 69 2.19 5.10 -13.00
N LEU A 70 2.57 3.82 -12.90
CA LEU A 70 3.96 3.42 -13.16
C LEU A 70 4.32 3.57 -14.64
N GLY A 71 3.46 3.10 -15.55
CA GLY A 71 3.64 3.22 -17.00
C GLY A 71 3.80 4.66 -17.45
N PRO A 72 2.82 5.55 -17.18
CA PRO A 72 2.94 6.97 -17.53
C PRO A 72 4.12 7.67 -16.86
N PHE A 73 4.46 7.33 -15.61
CA PHE A 73 5.64 7.90 -14.97
C PHE A 73 6.92 7.56 -15.73
N ASN A 74 7.10 6.29 -16.08
CA ASN A 74 8.26 5.81 -16.82
C ASN A 74 8.31 6.40 -18.24
N GLU A 75 7.17 6.55 -18.91
CA GLU A 75 7.08 7.10 -20.26
C GLU A 75 7.42 8.60 -20.31
N PHE A 76 6.86 9.41 -19.40
CA PHE A 76 6.95 10.87 -19.49
C PHE A 76 8.03 11.51 -18.64
N PHE A 77 8.48 10.83 -17.57
CA PHE A 77 9.46 11.38 -16.63
C PHE A 77 10.73 10.53 -16.57
N GLY A 78 10.59 9.20 -16.63
CA GLY A 78 11.70 8.26 -16.69
C GLY A 78 12.69 8.38 -15.54
N GLU A 79 13.94 8.01 -15.82
CA GLU A 79 15.05 8.07 -14.87
C GLU A 79 15.42 9.54 -14.58
N GLY A 80 15.18 9.98 -13.35
CA GLY A 80 15.36 11.39 -12.92
C GLY A 80 14.05 12.16 -12.71
N GLY A 81 12.92 11.58 -13.11
CA GLY A 81 11.59 12.07 -12.80
C GLY A 81 11.33 12.24 -11.30
N LYS A 82 10.50 13.21 -10.92
CA LYS A 82 10.12 13.44 -9.52
C LYS A 82 8.62 13.66 -9.38
N THR A 83 8.05 13.02 -8.36
CA THR A 83 6.69 13.27 -7.85
C THR A 83 6.71 13.07 -6.34
N PRO A 84 5.89 13.80 -5.55
CA PRO A 84 5.77 13.57 -4.11
C PRO A 84 5.45 12.11 -3.74
N PHE A 85 4.83 11.36 -4.66
CA PHE A 85 4.48 9.95 -4.48
C PHE A 85 5.56 8.96 -4.93
N LEU A 86 6.68 9.42 -5.50
CA LEU A 86 7.70 8.53 -6.06
C LEU A 86 8.16 7.45 -5.06
N PRO A 87 8.44 7.76 -3.79
CA PRO A 87 8.92 6.73 -2.87
C PRO A 87 7.81 5.77 -2.40
N THR A 88 6.56 5.96 -2.85
CA THR A 88 5.45 5.01 -2.62
C THR A 88 5.37 3.92 -3.68
N PHE A 89 6.01 4.12 -4.84
CA PHE A 89 5.82 3.21 -5.98
C PHE A 89 6.35 1.82 -5.68
N ARG A 90 7.59 1.71 -5.18
CA ARG A 90 8.18 0.44 -4.80
C ARG A 90 7.38 -0.29 -3.71
N PRO A 91 7.02 0.33 -2.56
CA PRO A 91 6.14 -0.31 -1.57
C PRO A 91 4.82 -0.85 -2.16
N VAL A 92 4.13 -0.06 -2.98
CA VAL A 92 2.86 -0.48 -3.59
C VAL A 92 3.06 -1.66 -4.54
N GLU A 93 4.05 -1.55 -5.42
CA GLU A 93 4.42 -2.59 -6.37
C GLU A 93 4.79 -3.90 -5.66
N THR A 94 5.75 -3.85 -4.73
CA THR A 94 6.23 -5.01 -3.97
C THR A 94 5.10 -5.68 -3.20
N LEU A 95 4.23 -4.92 -2.52
CA LEU A 95 3.13 -5.54 -1.79
C LEU A 95 2.13 -6.24 -2.73
N LEU A 96 1.79 -5.62 -3.86
CA LEU A 96 0.87 -6.23 -4.83
C LEU A 96 1.46 -7.49 -5.45
N ASP A 97 2.75 -7.49 -5.79
CA ASP A 97 3.42 -8.68 -6.33
C ASP A 97 3.48 -9.80 -5.30
N LEU A 98 3.79 -9.50 -4.04
CA LEU A 98 3.77 -10.48 -2.96
C LEU A 98 2.37 -11.07 -2.74
N VAL A 99 1.33 -10.25 -2.81
CA VAL A 99 -0.06 -10.71 -2.70
C VAL A 99 -0.38 -11.68 -3.85
N LEU A 100 -0.14 -11.27 -5.09
CA LEU A 100 -0.38 -12.10 -6.28
C LEU A 100 0.41 -13.41 -6.24
N TYR A 101 1.66 -13.36 -5.78
CA TYR A 101 2.49 -14.56 -5.60
C TYR A 101 1.88 -15.51 -4.57
N THR A 102 1.48 -14.99 -3.40
CA THR A 102 0.84 -15.81 -2.35
C THR A 102 -0.54 -16.35 -2.74
N GLU A 103 -1.23 -15.69 -3.68
CA GLU A 103 -2.50 -16.14 -4.27
C GLU A 103 -2.30 -17.13 -5.44
N GLY A 104 -1.05 -17.43 -5.81
CA GLY A 104 -0.72 -18.33 -6.94
C GLY A 104 -1.03 -17.73 -8.33
N LYS A 105 -1.18 -16.41 -8.42
CA LYS A 105 -1.48 -15.68 -9.68
C LYS A 105 -0.25 -15.39 -10.52
N ILE A 106 0.92 -15.30 -9.88
CA ILE A 106 2.22 -15.17 -10.55
C ILE A 106 3.19 -16.20 -9.97
N SER A 107 4.17 -16.62 -10.79
CA SER A 107 5.14 -17.66 -10.42
C SER A 107 6.37 -17.14 -9.67
N SER A 108 6.61 -15.83 -9.69
CA SER A 108 7.78 -15.19 -9.10
C SER A 108 7.53 -13.71 -8.85
N PHE A 109 8.29 -13.13 -7.93
CA PHE A 109 8.37 -11.68 -7.67
C PHE A 109 9.84 -11.26 -7.62
N ASP A 110 10.13 -9.95 -7.54
CA ASP A 110 11.50 -9.45 -7.40
C ASP A 110 12.12 -9.88 -6.06
N GLU A 111 13.05 -10.84 -6.08
CA GLU A 111 13.78 -11.30 -4.90
C GLU A 111 14.62 -10.18 -4.25
N GLY A 112 15.01 -9.13 -5.00
CA GLY A 112 15.63 -7.92 -4.46
C GLY A 112 14.76 -7.19 -3.43
N SER A 113 13.48 -7.55 -3.31
CA SER A 113 12.60 -7.11 -2.23
C SER A 113 13.08 -7.56 -0.84
N PHE A 114 13.78 -8.71 -0.73
CA PHE A 114 14.37 -9.15 0.53
C PHE A 114 15.44 -8.17 1.00
N ASP A 115 16.46 -7.93 0.18
CA ASP A 115 17.58 -7.07 0.53
C ASP A 115 17.11 -5.64 0.81
N TRP A 116 16.14 -5.16 0.04
CA TRP A 116 15.51 -3.86 0.28
C TRP A 116 14.80 -3.77 1.63
N ALA A 117 14.02 -4.79 2.00
CA ALA A 117 13.26 -4.81 3.25
C ALA A 117 14.08 -5.16 4.49
N LEU A 118 15.28 -5.73 4.32
CA LEU A 118 16.21 -5.99 5.42
C LEU A 118 16.85 -4.70 5.94
N ASP A 119 17.03 -3.69 5.10
CA ASP A 119 17.48 -2.36 5.52
C ASP A 119 16.30 -1.47 5.91
N LEU A 120 16.17 -1.22 7.22
CA LEU A 120 15.09 -0.41 7.78
C LEU A 120 15.06 1.03 7.22
N ASN A 121 16.20 1.59 6.79
CA ASN A 121 16.25 2.95 6.24
C ASN A 121 15.50 3.07 4.91
N ASN A 122 15.41 1.98 4.16
CA ASN A 122 14.63 1.91 2.93
C ASN A 122 13.12 1.94 3.16
N LEU A 123 12.69 1.55 4.37
CA LEU A 123 11.29 1.36 4.73
C LEU A 123 10.73 2.53 5.55
N GLN A 124 11.60 3.27 6.22
CA GLN A 124 11.19 4.38 7.08
C GLN A 124 10.84 5.63 6.28
N TRP A 125 9.82 6.33 6.75
CA TRP A 125 9.34 7.58 6.17
C TRP A 125 9.16 8.65 7.23
N LYS A 126 9.21 9.92 6.81
CA LYS A 126 8.84 11.02 7.70
C LYS A 126 7.38 10.84 8.12
N MET A 127 7.13 10.83 9.43
CA MET A 127 5.80 10.59 10.00
C MET A 127 4.72 11.52 9.43
N SER A 128 5.04 12.80 9.19
CA SER A 128 4.09 13.75 8.59
C SER A 128 3.65 13.35 7.18
N MET A 129 4.57 12.82 6.37
CA MET A 129 4.27 12.33 5.02
C MET A 129 3.49 11.02 5.07
N ASP A 130 3.86 10.12 6.00
CA ASP A 130 3.17 8.85 6.22
C ASP A 130 1.70 9.07 6.61
N ILE A 131 1.45 10.00 7.54
CA ILE A 131 0.09 10.41 7.95
C ILE A 131 -0.69 11.00 6.77
N ALA A 132 -0.06 11.87 5.97
CA ALA A 132 -0.72 12.48 4.82
C ALA A 132 -1.20 11.43 3.80
N ILE A 133 -0.38 10.41 3.52
CA ILE A 133 -0.75 9.30 2.64
C ILE A 133 -1.76 8.37 3.31
N GLY A 134 -1.61 8.10 4.60
CA GLY A 134 -2.60 7.35 5.38
C GLY A 134 -3.99 7.99 5.34
N GLY A 135 -4.06 9.32 5.25
CA GLY A 135 -5.32 10.07 5.12
C GLY A 135 -6.10 9.75 3.84
N ILE A 136 -5.41 9.31 2.79
CA ILE A 136 -6.04 8.93 1.52
C ILE A 136 -6.25 7.42 1.36
N GLY A 137 -5.70 6.58 2.24
CA GLY A 137 -5.84 5.13 2.13
C GLY A 137 -5.08 4.38 3.22
N ARG A 138 -3.93 3.81 2.84
CA ARG A 138 -2.98 3.16 3.75
C ARG A 138 -1.76 4.05 3.92
N SER A 139 -1.05 3.94 5.03
CA SER A 139 0.24 4.64 5.19
C SER A 139 1.39 3.79 4.63
N ILE A 140 2.51 4.41 4.27
CA ILE A 140 3.66 3.70 3.69
C ILE A 140 4.31 2.77 4.73
N MET A 141 4.44 3.22 5.97
CA MET A 141 4.92 2.35 7.06
C MET A 141 4.01 1.15 7.28
N SER A 142 2.69 1.33 7.13
CA SER A 142 1.73 0.22 7.25
C SER A 142 1.83 -0.81 6.12
N ILE A 143 2.13 -0.35 4.90
CA ILE A 143 2.40 -1.19 3.74
C ILE A 143 3.73 -1.94 3.93
N ASN A 144 4.79 -1.23 4.34
CA ASN A 144 6.11 -1.82 4.54
C ASN A 144 6.11 -2.87 5.68
N ALA A 145 5.34 -2.66 6.74
CA ALA A 145 5.15 -3.67 7.77
C ALA A 145 4.49 -4.95 7.23
N GLU A 146 3.47 -4.82 6.37
CA GLU A 146 2.81 -5.97 5.71
C GLU A 146 3.79 -6.69 4.77
N ILE A 147 4.63 -5.96 4.03
CA ILE A 147 5.70 -6.52 3.19
C ILE A 147 6.67 -7.35 4.04
N CYS A 148 7.19 -6.79 5.14
CA CYS A 148 8.10 -7.50 6.04
C CYS A 148 7.51 -8.80 6.57
N LEU A 149 6.25 -8.78 7.01
CA LEU A 149 5.54 -9.98 7.49
C LEU A 149 5.35 -11.03 6.37
N LYS A 150 5.03 -10.61 5.14
CA LYS A 150 4.88 -11.52 4.01
C LYS A 150 6.23 -12.14 3.63
N LEU A 151 7.28 -11.33 3.48
CA LEU A 151 8.62 -11.80 3.15
C LEU A 151 9.18 -12.75 4.20
N SER A 152 8.94 -12.49 5.49
CA SER A 152 9.43 -13.37 6.56
C SER A 152 8.85 -14.78 6.48
N ARG A 153 7.64 -14.94 5.92
CA ARG A 153 7.01 -16.25 5.67
C ARG A 153 7.55 -16.95 4.42
N LEU A 154 8.16 -16.21 3.50
CA LEU A 154 8.68 -16.71 2.24
C LEU A 154 10.18 -17.06 2.29
N THR A 155 10.81 -16.97 3.46
CA THR A 155 12.22 -17.31 3.63
C THR A 155 12.42 -18.36 4.72
N ASP A 156 13.32 -19.30 4.42
CA ASP A 156 13.81 -20.33 5.36
C ASP A 156 15.06 -19.87 6.12
N ASP A 157 15.66 -18.75 5.71
CA ASP A 157 16.80 -18.15 6.40
C ASP A 157 16.32 -17.52 7.71
N SER A 158 16.76 -18.09 8.83
CA SER A 158 16.36 -17.67 10.17
C SER A 158 16.78 -16.25 10.52
N GLU A 159 17.96 -15.81 10.06
CA GLU A 159 18.48 -14.48 10.33
C GLU A 159 17.66 -13.43 9.55
N LYS A 160 17.44 -13.67 8.26
CA LYS A 160 16.58 -12.81 7.44
C LYS A 160 15.16 -12.76 7.99
N LYS A 161 14.59 -13.91 8.35
CA LYS A 161 13.24 -14.00 8.95
C LYS A 161 13.16 -13.15 10.22
N SER A 162 14.10 -13.31 11.15
CA SER A 162 14.13 -12.54 12.40
C SER A 162 14.21 -11.03 12.12
N LYS A 163 15.11 -10.62 11.21
CA LYS A 163 15.30 -9.21 10.88
C LYS A 163 14.06 -8.58 10.23
N LEU A 164 13.40 -9.31 9.33
CA LEU A 164 12.15 -8.86 8.73
C LEU A 164 11.04 -8.70 9.77
N ILE A 165 10.92 -9.61 10.74
CA ILE A 165 9.94 -9.51 11.82
C ILE A 165 10.22 -8.27 12.69
N GLU A 166 11.47 -8.02 13.07
CA GLU A 166 11.88 -6.83 13.83
C GLU A 166 11.57 -5.52 13.09
N ASN A 167 11.94 -5.44 11.80
CA ASN A 167 11.68 -4.28 10.96
C ASN A 167 10.16 -4.06 10.82
N GLY A 168 9.42 -5.12 10.53
CA GLY A 168 7.96 -5.10 10.43
C GLY A 168 7.30 -4.62 11.72
N MET A 169 7.76 -5.10 12.87
CA MET A 169 7.21 -4.72 14.18
C MET A 169 7.47 -3.24 14.50
N THR A 170 8.67 -2.75 14.16
CA THR A 170 9.05 -1.34 14.32
C THR A 170 8.10 -0.44 13.51
N LEU A 171 7.90 -0.76 12.22
CA LEU A 171 7.03 -0.01 11.32
C LEU A 171 5.56 -0.10 11.71
N ALA A 172 5.08 -1.28 12.10
CA ALA A 172 3.70 -1.47 12.55
C ALA A 172 3.40 -0.66 13.81
N THR A 173 4.34 -0.60 14.75
CA THR A 173 4.22 0.22 15.96
C THR A 173 4.14 1.71 15.62
N GLN A 174 5.00 2.18 14.73
CA GLN A 174 4.99 3.57 14.25
C GLN A 174 3.67 3.92 13.55
N ALA A 175 3.23 3.07 12.62
CA ALA A 175 1.97 3.27 11.89
C ALA A 175 0.75 3.28 12.83
N ILE A 176 0.67 2.37 13.81
CA ILE A 176 -0.41 2.38 14.81
C ILE A 176 -0.40 3.68 15.62
N SER A 177 0.77 4.12 16.08
CA SER A 177 0.88 5.36 16.86
C SER A 177 0.40 6.58 16.07
N GLY A 178 0.61 6.58 14.75
CA GLY A 178 0.16 7.64 13.85
C GLY A 178 -1.35 7.65 13.59
N CYS A 179 -2.07 6.57 13.96
CA CYS A 179 -3.51 6.48 13.78
C CYS A 179 -4.31 7.13 14.92
N ASP A 180 -3.69 7.43 16.06
CA ASP A 180 -4.38 7.95 17.24
C ASP A 180 -4.68 9.46 17.17
N GLY A 181 -5.94 9.79 17.49
CA GLY A 181 -6.43 11.14 17.69
C GLY A 181 -6.16 11.63 19.10
N SER A 182 -6.07 12.95 19.27
CA SER A 182 -5.88 13.59 20.58
C SER A 182 -7.05 13.38 21.53
N ASP A 183 -8.20 12.98 21.00
CA ASP A 183 -9.45 12.67 21.70
C ASP A 183 -9.68 11.15 21.87
N GLY A 184 -8.70 10.31 21.51
CA GLY A 184 -8.83 8.86 21.51
C GLY A 184 -9.59 8.29 20.30
N SER A 185 -10.04 9.13 19.36
CA SER A 185 -10.56 8.67 18.06
C SER A 185 -9.43 8.14 17.17
N ARG A 186 -9.72 7.34 16.15
CA ARG A 186 -8.70 6.94 15.15
C ARG A 186 -8.75 7.92 13.97
N LYS A 187 -7.79 8.85 13.89
CA LYS A 187 -7.66 9.83 12.79
C LYS A 187 -7.52 9.15 11.42
N LEU A 188 -6.84 8.01 11.39
CA LEU A 188 -6.58 7.22 10.20
C LEU A 188 -7.21 5.83 10.30
N LEU A 189 -8.54 5.77 10.44
CA LEU A 189 -9.27 4.52 10.62
C LEU A 189 -8.91 3.44 9.58
N SER A 190 -8.79 3.82 8.30
CA SER A 190 -8.41 2.91 7.21
C SER A 190 -7.03 2.28 7.46
N THR A 191 -6.02 3.09 7.75
CA THR A 191 -4.68 2.61 8.13
C THR A 191 -4.75 1.72 9.36
N TYR A 192 -5.48 2.12 10.40
CA TYR A 192 -5.60 1.35 11.64
C TYR A 192 -6.19 -0.04 11.40
N CYS A 193 -7.32 -0.12 10.71
CA CYS A 193 -7.98 -1.39 10.39
C CYS A 193 -7.07 -2.34 9.59
N GLN A 194 -6.23 -1.79 8.71
CA GLN A 194 -5.27 -2.57 7.94
C GLN A 194 -4.07 -3.02 8.77
N ILE A 195 -3.46 -2.13 9.55
CA ILE A 195 -2.20 -2.43 10.24
C ILE A 195 -2.40 -3.25 11.50
N LYS A 196 -3.58 -3.16 12.14
CA LYS A 196 -3.85 -3.84 13.41
C LYS A 196 -3.70 -5.37 13.34
N PRO A 197 -4.25 -6.08 12.34
CA PRO A 197 -4.01 -7.52 12.19
C PRO A 197 -2.54 -7.87 11.97
N VAL A 198 -1.81 -7.06 11.17
CA VAL A 198 -0.37 -7.26 10.91
C VAL A 198 0.44 -7.07 12.19
N TYR A 199 0.15 -6.04 12.97
CA TYR A 199 0.77 -5.79 14.26
C TYR A 199 0.52 -6.92 15.27
N ASP A 200 -0.74 -7.37 15.39
CA ASP A 200 -1.11 -8.44 16.31
C ASP A 200 -0.37 -9.74 15.97
N GLU A 201 -0.25 -10.04 14.68
CA GLU A 201 0.48 -11.19 14.22
C GLU A 201 1.98 -11.08 14.49
N LEU A 202 2.62 -9.95 14.15
CA LEU A 202 4.03 -9.72 14.44
C LEU A 202 4.33 -9.84 15.94
N LYS A 203 3.45 -9.26 16.77
CA LYS A 203 3.54 -9.35 18.23
C LYS A 203 3.43 -10.78 18.72
N LYS A 204 2.54 -11.60 18.13
CA LYS A 204 2.40 -13.02 18.47
C LYS A 204 3.66 -13.82 18.10
N ILE A 205 4.32 -13.50 16.99
CA ILE A 205 5.54 -14.21 16.55
C ILE A 205 6.74 -13.90 17.47
N LEU A 206 6.78 -12.71 18.07
CA LEU A 206 7.85 -12.28 18.97
C LEU A 206 7.70 -12.75 20.44
N GLN A 207 6.55 -13.34 20.79
CA GLN A 207 6.26 -13.87 22.13
C GLN A 207 6.59 -15.35 22.24
#